data_AF-A0A074Y8Y2-F1
#
_entry.id   AF-A0A074Y8Y2-F1
#
_cell.length_a   1.000
_cell.length_b   1.000
_cell.length_c   1.000
_cell.angle_alpha   90.00
_cell.angle_beta   90.00
_cell.angle_gamma   90.00
#
_symmetry.space_group_name_H-M   'P 1'
#
loop_
_entity.id
_entity.type
_entity.pdbx_description
1 polymer ?
#
loop_
_entity_poly.entity_id
_entity_poly.type
_entity_poly.pdbx_seq_one_letter_code
_entity_poly.pdbx_strand_id
1 'polypeptide(L)'
;MNISEEHVGSIMPEDTVLYTTMEPCDFRLSGNLPCTERVLGTRNCGRGHMGIRKVYIGVEEPEKFVGENKGRKKLEDAGVEVVHVPGLEYDILKVATAGHEIKEEEGEEEQ
;
A
#
# COMPACT_ATOMS: atom_id res chain seq x y z
N MET A 1 -21.58 -15.87 1.99
CA MET A 1 -22.08 -14.51 1.71
C MET A 1 -21.52 -14.09 0.37
N ASN A 2 -22.34 -13.57 -0.54
CA ASN A 2 -21.88 -13.00 -1.80
C ASN A 2 -22.09 -11.48 -1.72
N ILE A 3 -21.05 -10.76 -1.30
CA ILE A 3 -21.05 -9.29 -1.20
C ILE A 3 -20.16 -8.74 -2.31
N SER A 4 -20.57 -7.64 -2.94
CA SER A 4 -19.76 -6.98 -3.96
C SER A 4 -18.62 -6.17 -3.32
N GLU A 5 -17.59 -5.88 -4.11
CA GLU A 5 -16.39 -5.15 -3.65
C GLU A 5 -16.77 -3.77 -3.08
N GLU A 6 -17.71 -3.05 -3.72
CA GLU A 6 -18.14 -1.73 -3.25
C GLU A 6 -18.86 -1.74 -1.90
N HIS A 7 -19.37 -2.90 -1.47
CA HIS A 7 -20.09 -3.05 -0.21
C HIS A 7 -19.28 -3.75 0.89
N VAL A 8 -18.05 -4.18 0.61
CA VAL A 8 -17.25 -4.96 1.58
C VAL A 8 -17.07 -4.22 2.91
N GLY A 9 -16.94 -2.88 2.87
CA GLY A 9 -16.81 -2.06 4.08
C GLY A 9 -18.04 -2.09 5.00
N SER A 10 -19.22 -2.42 4.48
CA SER A 10 -20.47 -2.50 5.28
C SER A 10 -20.52 -3.70 6.23
N ILE A 11 -19.62 -4.65 6.08
CA ILE A 11 -19.52 -5.84 6.94
C ILE A 11 -18.20 -5.90 7.72
N MET A 12 -17.34 -4.89 7.57
CA MET A 12 -16.08 -4.82 8.28
C MET A 12 -16.31 -4.45 9.76
N PRO A 13 -15.57 -5.07 10.71
CA PRO A 13 -15.50 -4.61 12.09
C PRO A 13 -15.06 -3.15 12.19
N GLU A 14 -15.49 -2.44 13.24
CA GLU A 14 -15.28 -0.99 13.39
C GLU A 14 -13.79 -0.58 13.35
N ASP A 15 -12.89 -1.40 13.91
CA ASP A 15 -11.44 -1.12 14.02
C ASP A 15 -10.60 -1.93 13.03
N THR A 16 -11.05 -2.05 11.79
CA THR A 16 -10.31 -2.81 10.77
C THR A 16 -8.99 -2.13 10.41
N VAL A 17 -7.91 -2.90 10.43
CA VAL A 17 -6.55 -2.49 10.04
C VAL A 17 -6.03 -3.40 8.93
N LEU A 18 -5.17 -2.86 8.07
CA LEU A 18 -4.52 -3.57 6.98
C LEU A 18 -3.03 -3.72 7.27
N TYR A 19 -2.49 -4.93 7.12
CA TYR A 19 -1.05 -5.17 7.07
C TYR A 19 -0.67 -5.51 5.64
N THR A 20 0.33 -4.83 5.11
CA THR A 20 0.87 -5.10 3.78
C THR A 20 2.39 -5.00 3.81
N THR A 21 3.06 -5.81 3.02
CA THR A 21 4.53 -5.78 2.94
C THR A 21 5.00 -4.52 2.23
N MET A 22 4.34 -4.15 1.14
CA MET A 22 4.62 -2.92 0.39
C MET A 22 3.48 -1.93 0.54
N GLU A 23 3.82 -0.65 0.49
CA GLU A 23 2.85 0.45 0.50
C GLU A 23 1.75 0.25 -0.57
N PRO A 24 0.47 0.55 -0.24
CA PRO A 24 -0.60 0.57 -1.23
C PRO A 24 -0.30 1.54 -2.37
N CYS A 25 -0.16 1.02 -3.59
CA CYS A 25 0.10 1.83 -4.77
C CYS A 25 -1.02 2.84 -5.07
N ASP A 26 -0.65 4.05 -5.52
CA ASP A 26 -1.60 5.07 -5.99
C ASP A 26 -1.85 5.04 -7.50
N PHE A 27 -1.01 4.32 -8.23
CA PHE A 27 -1.11 4.17 -9.67
C PHE A 27 -0.82 2.73 -10.08
N ARG A 28 -1.43 2.28 -11.18
CA ARG A 28 -1.17 0.97 -11.77
C ARG A 28 -1.08 1.08 -13.28
N LEU A 29 0.04 0.65 -13.85
CA LEU A 29 0.22 0.54 -15.31
C LEU A 29 -0.84 -0.36 -15.97
N SER A 30 -1.32 -1.37 -15.25
CA SER A 30 -2.41 -2.25 -15.72
C SER A 30 -3.75 -1.55 -15.95
N GLY A 31 -3.94 -0.32 -15.47
CA GLY A 31 -5.23 0.38 -15.48
C GLY A 31 -6.23 -0.11 -14.42
N ASN A 32 -5.88 -1.14 -13.65
CA ASN A 32 -6.70 -1.60 -12.53
C ASN A 32 -6.81 -0.53 -11.43
N LEU A 33 -7.93 -0.56 -10.68
CA LEU A 33 -8.16 0.33 -9.55
C LEU A 33 -6.98 0.27 -8.55
N PRO A 34 -6.35 1.40 -8.21
CA PRO A 34 -5.23 1.46 -7.27
C PRO A 34 -5.57 0.93 -5.87
N CYS A 35 -4.56 0.47 -5.13
CA CYS A 35 -4.77 -0.06 -3.78
C CYS A 35 -5.26 1.03 -2.82
N THR A 36 -4.77 2.28 -2.96
CA THR A 36 -5.23 3.42 -2.17
C THR A 36 -6.74 3.64 -2.34
N GLU A 37 -7.24 3.65 -3.58
CA GLU A 37 -8.67 3.78 -3.88
C GLU A 37 -9.51 2.64 -3.29
N ARG A 38 -8.99 1.40 -3.31
CA ARG A 38 -9.69 0.27 -2.70
C ARG A 38 -9.80 0.42 -1.18
N VAL A 39 -8.72 0.85 -0.52
CA VAL A 39 -8.71 1.11 0.93
C VAL A 39 -9.74 2.18 1.27
N LEU A 40 -9.74 3.30 0.53
CA LEU A 40 -10.71 4.39 0.73
C LEU A 40 -12.15 3.96 0.42
N GLY A 41 -12.34 3.12 -0.59
CA GLY A 41 -13.64 2.56 -0.96
C GLY A 41 -14.34 1.82 0.19
N THR A 42 -13.58 1.15 1.07
CA THR A 42 -14.14 0.49 2.26
C THR A 42 -14.82 1.45 3.24
N ARG A 43 -14.54 2.75 3.14
CA ARG A 43 -15.06 3.79 4.04
C ARG A 43 -16.36 4.42 3.52
N ASN A 44 -16.75 4.12 2.29
CA ASN A 44 -17.90 4.74 1.60
C ASN A 44 -19.24 4.01 1.83
N CYS A 45 -19.33 3.11 2.81
CA CYS A 45 -20.48 2.19 2.97
C CYS A 45 -21.64 2.71 3.85
N GLY A 46 -21.62 3.99 4.26
CA GLY A 46 -22.81 4.74 4.68
C GLY A 46 -23.55 4.30 5.96
N ARG A 47 -22.97 3.45 6.82
CA ARG A 47 -23.67 2.88 7.99
C ARG A 47 -22.82 2.81 9.25
N GLY A 48 -22.26 3.91 9.74
CA GLY A 48 -21.47 3.91 10.99
C GLY A 48 -20.17 3.07 10.97
N HIS A 49 -19.94 2.26 9.93
CA HIS A 49 -18.71 1.54 9.68
C HIS A 49 -17.64 2.51 9.19
N MET A 50 -16.44 2.39 9.77
CA MET A 50 -15.33 3.28 9.48
C MET A 50 -14.36 2.72 8.42
N GLY A 51 -14.64 1.53 7.87
CA GLY A 51 -13.76 0.84 6.93
C GLY A 51 -12.36 0.60 7.51
N ILE A 52 -11.37 0.49 6.62
CA ILE A 52 -9.96 0.44 7.03
C ILE A 52 -9.55 1.81 7.58
N ARG A 53 -9.01 1.84 8.79
CA ARG A 53 -8.54 3.09 9.45
C ARG A 53 -7.04 3.19 9.61
N LYS A 54 -6.32 2.07 9.52
CA LYS A 54 -4.87 2.02 9.69
C LYS A 54 -4.25 1.02 8.72
N VAL A 55 -3.12 1.40 8.13
CA VAL A 55 -2.33 0.55 7.24
C VAL A 55 -0.92 0.47 7.80
N TYR A 56 -0.48 -0.75 8.10
CA TYR A 56 0.90 -1.06 8.42
C TYR A 56 1.62 -1.49 7.16
N ILE A 57 2.76 -0.85 6.87
CA ILE A 57 3.59 -1.11 5.69
C ILE A 57 4.98 -1.56 6.14
N GLY A 58 5.57 -2.53 5.45
CA GLY A 58 6.97 -2.94 5.72
C GLY A 58 7.99 -2.16 4.90
N VAL A 59 7.61 -1.74 3.68
CA VAL A 59 8.44 -0.93 2.78
C VAL A 59 7.58 0.16 2.17
N GLU A 60 8.09 1.39 2.19
CA GLU A 60 7.53 2.51 1.43
C GLU A 60 7.70 2.27 -0.08
N GLU A 61 6.85 2.87 -0.92
CA GLU A 61 6.97 2.69 -2.37
C GLU A 61 8.38 3.13 -2.85
N PRO A 62 9.22 2.21 -3.39
CA PRO A 62 10.58 2.56 -3.75
C PRO A 62 10.57 3.48 -4.97
N GLU A 63 11.34 4.58 -4.94
CA GLU A 63 11.38 5.61 -5.99
C GLU A 63 11.62 5.06 -7.42
N LYS A 64 12.24 3.87 -7.53
CA LYS A 64 12.48 3.17 -8.80
C LYS A 64 11.21 2.75 -9.54
N PHE A 65 10.05 2.65 -8.87
CA PHE A 65 8.84 2.06 -9.46
C PHE A 65 7.79 3.09 -9.91
N VAL A 66 7.59 4.18 -9.17
CA VAL A 66 6.61 5.24 -9.47
C VAL A 66 7.13 6.55 -8.87
N GLY A 67 7.34 7.60 -9.67
CA GLY A 67 7.81 8.90 -9.17
C GLY A 67 6.80 9.56 -8.21
N GLU A 68 7.31 10.39 -7.28
CA GLU A 68 6.61 11.01 -6.14
C GLU A 68 5.62 10.09 -5.40
N ASN A 69 5.95 9.72 -4.16
CA ASN A 69 5.06 8.98 -3.27
C ASN A 69 3.77 9.75 -2.95
N LYS A 70 2.73 9.54 -3.75
CA LYS A 70 1.38 10.12 -3.56
C LYS A 70 0.46 9.23 -2.73
N GLY A 71 0.80 7.95 -2.58
CA GLY A 71 -0.08 6.94 -1.98
C GLY A 71 -0.30 7.15 -0.49
N ARG A 72 0.78 7.21 0.28
CA ARG A 72 0.75 7.51 1.71
C ARG A 72 -0.02 8.79 2.01
N LYS A 73 0.35 9.88 1.34
CA LYS A 73 -0.28 11.20 1.53
C LYS A 73 -1.79 11.14 1.28
N LYS A 74 -2.21 10.47 0.20
CA LYS A 74 -3.64 10.32 -0.13
C LYS A 74 -4.43 9.55 0.94
N LEU A 75 -3.83 8.52 1.53
CA LEU A 75 -4.45 7.78 2.65
C LEU A 75 -4.53 8.65 3.91
N GLU A 76 -3.44 9.33 4.26
CA GLU A 76 -3.35 10.21 5.42
C GLU A 76 -4.32 11.40 5.32
N ASP A 77 -4.41 12.05 4.16
CA ASP A 77 -5.35 13.14 3.87
C ASP A 77 -6.82 12.71 4.04
N ALA A 78 -7.13 11.42 3.85
CA ALA A 78 -8.45 10.84 4.06
C ALA A 78 -8.69 10.30 5.48
N GLY A 79 -7.73 10.50 6.39
CA GLY A 79 -7.80 10.07 7.79
C GLY A 79 -7.54 8.58 8.00
N VAL A 80 -6.78 7.94 7.10
CA VAL A 80 -6.22 6.60 7.30
C VAL A 80 -4.79 6.74 7.81
N GLU A 81 -4.51 6.19 8.99
CA GLU A 81 -3.17 6.22 9.58
C GLU A 81 -2.25 5.24 8.84
N VAL A 82 -1.10 5.70 8.35
CA VAL A 82 -0.10 4.85 7.71
C VAL A 82 1.12 4.71 8.64
N VAL A 83 1.44 3.48 9.02
CA VAL A 83 2.51 3.16 9.96
C VAL A 83 3.55 2.29 9.26
N HIS A 84 4.78 2.82 9.13
CA HIS A 84 5.91 2.02 8.66
C HIS A 84 6.45 1.15 9.80
N VAL A 85 6.63 -0.14 9.52
CA VAL A 85 7.19 -1.15 10.43
C VAL A 85 8.63 -1.43 9.99
N PRO A 86 9.63 -0.84 10.66
CA PRO A 86 11.01 -0.93 10.21
C PRO A 86 11.63 -2.30 10.48
N GLY A 87 12.70 -2.62 9.74
CA GLY A 87 13.54 -3.81 9.93
C GLY A 87 13.12 -5.01 9.09
N LEU A 88 12.12 -4.87 8.22
CA LEU A 88 11.65 -5.91 7.30
C LEU A 88 11.97 -5.59 5.83
N GLU A 89 12.61 -4.45 5.55
CA GLU A 89 12.71 -3.90 4.21
C GLU A 89 13.52 -4.78 3.28
N TYR A 90 14.67 -5.25 3.76
CA TYR A 90 15.55 -6.14 3.00
C TYR A 90 14.82 -7.43 2.60
N ASP A 91 14.15 -8.08 3.55
CA ASP A 91 13.46 -9.35 3.31
C ASP A 91 12.28 -9.17 2.35
N ILE A 92 11.52 -8.09 2.50
CA ILE A 92 10.40 -7.76 1.62
C ILE A 92 10.89 -7.47 0.20
N LEU A 93 11.90 -6.61 0.05
CA LEU A 93 12.44 -6.25 -1.26
C LEU A 93 13.08 -7.45 -1.95
N LYS A 94 13.84 -8.28 -1.21
CA LYS A 94 14.44 -9.52 -1.73
C LYS A 94 13.40 -10.46 -2.34
N VAL A 95 12.23 -10.59 -1.70
CA VAL A 95 11.13 -11.41 -2.22
C VAL A 95 10.41 -10.71 -3.38
N ALA A 96 10.13 -9.42 -3.25
CA ALA A 96 9.39 -8.64 -4.24
C ALA A 96 10.14 -8.48 -5.57
N THR A 97 11.47 -8.51 -5.55
CA THR A 97 12.32 -8.42 -6.76
C THR A 97 12.89 -9.76 -7.20
N ALA A 98 12.49 -10.87 -6.56
CA ALA A 98 12.96 -12.21 -6.95
C ALA A 98 12.60 -12.50 -8.42
N GLY A 99 13.62 -12.68 -9.26
CA GLY A 99 13.47 -12.90 -10.71
C GLY A 99 13.63 -11.64 -11.57
N HIS A 100 13.85 -10.46 -10.99
CA HIS A 100 14.34 -9.29 -11.73
C HIS A 100 15.86 -9.37 -11.87
N GLU A 101 16.38 -9.04 -13.06
CA GLU A 101 17.83 -8.89 -13.25
C GLU A 101 18.32 -7.72 -12.39
N ILE A 102 19.14 -8.03 -11.37
CA ILE A 102 19.86 -7.01 -10.62
C ILE A 102 20.95 -6.52 -11.56
N LYS A 103 20.76 -5.35 -12.17
CA LYS A 103 21.90 -4.62 -12.72
C LYS A 103 22.73 -4.16 -11.52
N GLU A 104 23.86 -4.82 -11.30
CA GLU A 104 24.89 -4.32 -10.41
C GLU A 104 25.29 -2.94 -10.94
N GLU A 105 24.98 -1.89 -10.17
CA GLU A 105 25.69 -0.63 -10.34
C GLU A 105 27.12 -0.92 -9.88
N GLU A 106 28.02 -1.11 -10.85
CA GLU A 106 29.45 -1.16 -10.61
C GLU A 106 29.82 0.06 -9.75
N GLY A 107 30.38 -0.23 -8.57
CA GLY A 107 30.82 0.81 -7.65
C GLY A 107 31.79 1.76 -8.33
N GLU A 108 31.52 3.05 -8.22
CA GLU A 108 32.59 4.05 -8.27
C GLU A 108 33.37 3.96 -6.96
N GLU A 109 34.32 3.03 -6.89
CA GLU A 109 35.51 3.19 -6.04
C GLU A 109 36.50 4.13 -6.74
N GLU A 110 36.79 5.23 -6.05
CA GLU A 110 38.00 6.07 -6.06
C GLU A 110 38.43 6.83 -7.34
N GLN A 111 38.44 8.16 -7.21
CA GLN A 111 39.67 8.97 -7.28
C GLN A 111 39.56 10.25 -6.44
#